data_AF-A0A955XQU7-F1
#
_entry.id   AF-A0A955XQU7-F1
#
_cell.length_a   1.000
_cell.length_b   1.000
_cell.length_c   1.000
_cell.angle_alpha   90.00
_cell.angle_beta   90.00
_cell.angle_gamma   90.00
#
_symmetry.space_group_name_H-M   'P 1'
#
loop_
_entity.id
_entity.type
_entity.pdbx_description
1 polymer ?
#
loop_
_entity_poly.entity_id
_entity_poly.type
_entity_poly.pdbx_seq_one_letter_code
_entity_poly.pdbx_strand_id
1 'polypeptide(L)'
;TFLDPAAALAAAGAPVYVVHGADDDVIPHTEADALWAALPPARRAGRHITGLYGHTGAAGGHGPLTLARELAAMTGILRAITRTAGA
;
A
#
# COMPACT_ATOMS: atom_id res chain seq x y z
N THR A 1 -7.28 -20.60 -6.12
CA THR A 1 -6.50 -21.29 -5.06
C THR A 1 -7.11 -20.98 -3.70
N PHE A 2 -6.76 -21.70 -2.63
CA PHE A 2 -7.24 -21.38 -1.28
C PHE A 2 -6.86 -19.92 -0.93
N LEU A 3 -7.85 -19.10 -0.54
CA LEU A 3 -7.72 -17.67 -0.22
C LEU A 3 -7.19 -16.75 -1.35
N ASP A 4 -7.37 -17.14 -2.62
CA ASP A 4 -7.07 -16.26 -3.75
C ASP A 4 -8.05 -15.07 -3.81
N PRO A 5 -7.59 -13.82 -3.65
CA PRO A 5 -8.47 -12.66 -3.60
C PRO A 5 -8.92 -12.17 -4.99
N ALA A 6 -8.43 -12.75 -6.09
CA ALA A 6 -8.64 -12.21 -7.44
C ALA A 6 -10.11 -11.95 -7.79
N ALA A 7 -11.01 -12.90 -7.46
CA ALA A 7 -12.44 -12.74 -7.71
C ALA A 7 -13.06 -11.58 -6.91
N ALA A 8 -12.65 -11.42 -5.64
CA ALA A 8 -13.12 -10.32 -4.79
C ALA A 8 -12.58 -8.96 -5.27
N LEU A 9 -11.31 -8.91 -5.68
CA LEU A 9 -10.68 -7.70 -6.23
C LEU A 9 -11.33 -7.27 -7.55
N ALA A 10 -11.71 -8.21 -8.41
CA ALA A 10 -12.42 -7.92 -9.65
C ALA A 10 -13.82 -7.32 -9.40
N ALA A 11 -14.48 -7.71 -8.32
CA ALA A 11 -15.79 -7.22 -7.93
C ALA A 11 -15.75 -5.88 -7.18
N ALA A 12 -14.56 -5.31 -6.91
CA ALA A 12 -14.44 -4.05 -6.17
C ALA A 12 -15.13 -2.90 -6.93
N GLY A 13 -16.19 -2.35 -6.32
CA GLY A 13 -16.97 -1.24 -6.88
C GLY A 13 -16.35 0.14 -6.65
N ALA A 14 -15.40 0.25 -5.71
CA ALA A 14 -14.79 1.50 -5.28
C ALA A 14 -13.33 1.63 -5.76
N PRO A 15 -12.79 2.86 -5.85
CA PRO A 15 -11.35 3.08 -5.99
C PRO A 15 -10.59 2.47 -4.80
N VAL A 16 -9.49 1.77 -5.09
CA VAL A 16 -8.68 1.05 -4.11
C VAL A 16 -7.30 1.67 -4.00
N TYR A 17 -6.87 1.94 -2.77
CA TYR A 17 -5.51 2.31 -2.43
C TYR A 17 -4.84 1.14 -1.71
N VAL A 18 -3.63 0.78 -2.14
CA VAL A 18 -2.81 -0.28 -1.51
C VAL A 18 -1.69 0.39 -0.73
N VAL A 19 -1.57 0.08 0.55
CA VAL A 19 -0.55 0.63 1.45
C VAL A 19 0.16 -0.52 2.14
N HIS A 20 1.49 -0.54 2.15
CA HIS A 20 2.24 -1.64 2.75
C HIS A 20 3.61 -1.22 3.31
N GLY A 21 4.09 -1.96 4.30
CA GLY A 21 5.43 -1.79 4.87
C GLY A 21 6.51 -2.42 4.00
N ALA A 22 7.56 -1.67 3.64
CA ALA A 22 8.69 -2.21 2.89
C ALA A 22 9.38 -3.37 3.65
N ASP A 23 9.45 -3.20 4.98
CA ASP A 23 10.12 -4.09 5.94
C ASP A 23 9.12 -4.87 6.81
N ASP A 24 7.90 -5.11 6.31
CA ASP A 24 6.94 -6.01 6.95
C ASP A 24 7.52 -7.44 6.96
N ASP A 25 7.67 -8.01 8.17
CA ASP A 25 8.31 -9.30 8.40
C ASP A 25 7.33 -10.48 8.40
N VAL A 26 6.03 -10.21 8.29
CA VAL A 26 4.97 -11.23 8.20
C VAL A 26 4.49 -11.38 6.77
N ILE A 27 4.23 -10.26 6.09
CA ILE A 27 3.73 -10.22 4.71
C ILE A 27 4.71 -9.44 3.85
N PRO A 28 5.43 -10.10 2.91
CA PRO A 28 6.35 -9.41 2.02
C PRO A 28 5.65 -8.32 1.20
N HIS A 29 6.30 -7.17 1.01
CA HIS A 29 5.72 -6.07 0.22
C HIS A 29 5.42 -6.42 -1.25
N THR A 30 5.99 -7.52 -1.76
CA THR A 30 5.67 -8.07 -3.07
C THR A 30 4.23 -8.59 -3.16
N GLU A 31 3.61 -8.95 -2.03
CA GLU A 31 2.18 -9.28 -2.00
C GLU A 31 1.32 -8.05 -2.30
N ALA A 32 1.75 -6.87 -1.84
CA ALA A 32 1.10 -5.61 -2.21
C ALA A 32 1.27 -5.27 -3.71
N ASP A 33 2.40 -5.64 -4.31
CA ASP A 33 2.59 -5.58 -5.77
C ASP A 33 1.63 -6.51 -6.51
N ALA A 34 1.53 -7.77 -6.06
CA ALA A 34 0.64 -8.76 -6.66
C ALA A 34 -0.83 -8.31 -6.57
N LEU A 35 -1.24 -7.79 -5.41
CA LEU A 35 -2.60 -7.30 -5.18
C LEU A 35 -2.91 -6.07 -6.06
N TRP A 36 -1.96 -5.14 -6.17
CA TRP A 36 -2.07 -4.00 -7.08
C TRP A 36 -2.18 -4.43 -8.55
N ALA A 37 -1.41 -5.43 -8.96
CA ALA A 37 -1.44 -5.97 -10.31
C ALA A 37 -2.74 -6.75 -10.61
N ALA A 38 -3.38 -7.34 -9.59
CA ALA A 38 -4.64 -8.06 -9.72
C ALA A 38 -5.87 -7.13 -9.79
N LEU A 39 -5.78 -5.90 -9.28
CA LEU A 39 -6.88 -4.93 -9.36
C LEU A 39 -7.19 -4.53 -10.82
N PRO A 40 -8.47 -4.38 -11.21
CA PRO A 40 -8.81 -3.78 -12.49
C PRO A 40 -8.21 -2.37 -12.63
N PRO A 41 -7.65 -1.96 -13.78
CA PRO A 41 -7.00 -0.65 -13.93
C PRO A 41 -7.88 0.53 -13.52
N ALA A 42 -9.19 0.46 -13.78
CA ALA A 42 -10.16 1.50 -13.40
C ALA A 42 -10.34 1.65 -11.87
N ARG A 43 -9.89 0.69 -11.07
CA ARG A 43 -10.00 0.69 -9.60
C ARG A 43 -8.68 1.03 -8.91
N ARG A 44 -7.57 1.14 -9.66
CA ARG A 44 -6.24 1.43 -9.12
C ARG A 44 -6.09 2.92 -8.78
N ALA A 45 -6.35 3.29 -7.54
CA ALA A 45 -6.32 4.70 -7.11
C ALA A 45 -4.94 5.16 -6.62
N GLY A 46 -4.19 4.27 -5.96
CA GLY A 46 -2.80 4.54 -5.57
C GLY A 46 -2.14 3.37 -4.87
N ARG A 47 -0.81 3.31 -4.95
CA ARG A 47 0.01 2.36 -4.21
C ARG A 47 1.11 3.09 -3.44
N HIS A 48 1.24 2.77 -2.16
CA HIS A 48 2.20 3.41 -1.25
C HIS A 48 2.98 2.34 -0.49
N ILE A 49 4.30 2.37 -0.62
CA ILE A 49 5.22 1.52 0.13
C ILE A 49 6.04 2.42 1.05
N THR A 50 6.13 2.06 2.31
CA THR A 50 6.75 2.87 3.37
C THR A 50 7.62 2.02 4.26
N GLY A 51 8.79 2.51 4.68
CA GLY A 51 9.62 1.87 5.69
C GLY A 51 9.08 2.02 7.13
N LEU A 52 7.96 2.74 7.33
CA LEU A 52 7.43 3.04 8.65
C LEU A 52 6.55 1.92 9.25
N TYR A 53 6.13 0.94 8.44
CA TYR A 53 5.21 -0.12 8.87
C TYR A 53 5.90 -1.48 9.11
N GLY A 54 7.19 -1.50 9.44
CA GLY A 54 7.87 -2.73 9.89
C GLY A 54 7.39 -3.13 11.30
N HIS A 55 6.98 -4.39 11.48
CA HIS A 55 6.44 -4.88 12.76
C HIS A 55 7.48 -4.95 13.89
N THR A 56 8.78 -4.97 13.57
CA THR A 56 9.89 -5.09 14.54
C THR A 56 10.78 -3.85 14.66
N GLY A 57 10.34 -2.69 14.17
CA GLY A 57 10.91 -1.38 14.56
C GLY A 57 12.26 -0.99 13.93
N ALA A 58 12.81 -1.79 13.03
CA ALA A 58 13.98 -1.38 12.24
C ALA A 58 13.52 -0.55 11.02
N ALA A 59 13.12 0.70 11.24
CA ALA A 59 12.87 1.64 10.15
C ALA A 59 14.18 1.85 9.37
N GLY A 60 14.33 1.11 8.28
CA GLY A 60 15.56 1.03 7.50
C GLY A 60 15.78 2.28 6.67
N GLY A 61 16.64 3.19 7.15
CA GLY A 61 17.33 4.16 6.30
C GLY A 61 17.49 5.54 6.93
N HIS A 62 18.75 5.89 7.21
CA HIS A 62 19.12 7.24 7.62
C HIS A 62 19.60 8.02 6.40
N GLY A 63 18.80 8.98 5.94
CA GLY A 63 19.18 9.85 4.83
C GLY A 63 18.06 10.79 4.37
N PRO A 64 18.39 11.97 3.82
CA PRO A 64 17.41 12.95 3.40
C PRO A 64 16.47 12.43 2.30
N LEU A 65 16.98 11.57 1.41
CA LEU A 65 16.17 10.95 0.35
C LEU A 65 15.16 9.95 0.91
N THR A 66 15.56 9.13 1.88
CA THR A 66 14.66 8.20 2.58
C THR A 66 13.57 8.99 3.29
N LEU A 67 13.93 10.04 4.04
CA LEU A 67 12.96 10.91 4.70
C LEU A 67 11.97 11.54 3.71
N ALA A 68 12.44 12.05 2.57
CA ALA A 68 11.57 12.61 1.54
C ALA A 68 10.61 11.57 0.95
N ARG A 69 11.07 10.33 0.70
CA ARG A 69 10.23 9.22 0.23
C ARG A 69 9.18 8.84 1.27
N GLU A 70 9.55 8.78 2.55
CA GLU A 70 8.62 8.49 3.64
C GLU A 70 7.56 9.58 3.79
N LEU A 71 7.96 10.86 3.74
CA LEU A 71 7.01 11.98 3.77
C LEU A 71 6.05 11.93 2.57
N ALA A 72 6.55 11.62 1.38
CA ALA A 72 5.71 11.45 0.20
C ALA A 72 4.73 10.27 0.34
N ALA A 73 5.16 9.15 0.90
CA ALA A 73 4.29 8.01 1.19
C ALA A 73 3.22 8.38 2.22
N MET A 74 3.60 8.96 3.36
CA MET A 74 2.68 9.39 4.42
C MET A 74 1.64 10.38 3.92
N THR A 75 2.06 11.41 3.18
CA THR A 75 1.12 12.40 2.62
C THR A 75 0.18 11.76 1.59
N GLY A 76 0.67 10.82 0.78
CA GLY A 76 -0.16 10.00 -0.11
C GLY A 76 -1.21 9.19 0.64
N ILE A 77 -0.80 8.50 1.73
CA ILE A 77 -1.67 7.69 2.58
C ILE A 77 -2.74 8.55 3.26
N LEU A 78 -2.37 9.68 3.87
CA LEU A 78 -3.34 10.61 4.48
C LEU A 78 -4.35 11.13 3.46
N ARG A 79 -3.90 11.42 2.23
CA ARG A 79 -4.77 11.84 1.14
C ARG A 79 -5.68 10.71 0.64
N ALA A 80 -5.25 9.46 0.73
CA ALA A 80 -6.09 8.31 0.43
C ALA A 80 -7.20 8.16 1.48
N ILE A 81 -6.83 8.19 2.78
CA ILE A 81 -7.76 8.09 3.91
C ILE A 81 -8.84 9.17 3.84
N THR A 82 -8.45 10.42 3.60
CA THR A 82 -9.41 11.54 3.49
C THR A 82 -10.36 11.39 2.31
N ARG A 83 -9.91 10.82 1.18
CA ARG A 83 -10.76 10.54 0.01
C ARG A 83 -11.71 9.37 0.22
N THR A 84 -11.34 8.39 1.04
CA THR A 84 -12.22 7.28 1.42
C THR A 84 -13.21 7.66 2.51
N ALA A 85 -12.84 8.58 3.42
CA ALA A 85 -13.72 9.03 4.50
C ALA A 85 -14.81 10.02 4.05
N GLY A 86 -14.62 10.66 2.89
CA GLY A 86 -15.59 11.59 2.28
C GLY A 86 -16.41 11.01 1.12
N ALA A 87 -16.29 9.71 0.85
CA ALA A 87 -17.04 8.98 -0.17
C ALA A 87 -18.16 8.14 0.49
#